data_AF-A0A178LQS9-F1
#
_entry.id   AF-A0A178LQS9-F1
#
_cell.length_a   1.000
_cell.length_b   1.000
_cell.length_c   1.000
_cell.angle_alpha   90.00
_cell.angle_beta   90.00
_cell.angle_gamma   90.00
#
_symmetry.space_group_name_H-M   'P 1'
#
loop_
_entity.id
_entity.type
_entity.pdbx_description
1 polymer ?
#
loop_
_entity_poly.entity_id
_entity_poly.type
_entity_poly.pdbx_seq_one_letter_code
_entity_poly.pdbx_strand_id
1 'polypeptide(L)'
;MAAHTPTDREVAAIIASSAVDLPDHTVAEALHRQVDRYADNAALVWMLGDQVTRLSWSELRNRAAAAAIALLQLNPSRERVALVSGLLHE
;
A
#
# COMPACT_ATOMS: atom_id res chain seq x y z
N MET A 1 -37.35 -2.91 -10.77
CA MET A 1 -36.45 -3.51 -9.77
C MET A 1 -35.42 -4.33 -10.55
N ALA A 2 -34.22 -3.78 -10.76
CA ALA A 2 -33.10 -4.51 -11.35
C ALA A 2 -31.89 -4.21 -10.46
N ALA A 3 -31.43 -5.24 -9.74
CA ALA A 3 -30.24 -5.18 -8.92
C ALA A 3 -29.02 -5.07 -9.83
N HIS A 4 -28.29 -3.97 -9.71
CA HIS A 4 -27.02 -3.79 -10.40
C HIS A 4 -25.97 -4.58 -9.62
N THR A 5 -25.63 -5.77 -10.11
CA THR A 5 -24.58 -6.60 -9.55
C THR A 5 -23.23 -5.92 -9.82
N PRO A 6 -22.44 -5.56 -8.80
CA PRO A 6 -21.13 -4.98 -9.03
C PRO A 6 -20.21 -6.05 -9.62
N THR A 7 -19.62 -5.74 -10.78
CA THR A 7 -18.56 -6.55 -11.40
C THR A 7 -17.35 -6.66 -10.48
N ASP A 8 -16.75 -7.84 -10.48
CA ASP A 8 -15.64 -8.37 -9.67
C ASP A 8 -14.28 -7.63 -9.82
N ARG A 9 -14.32 -6.37 -10.27
CA ARG A 9 -13.15 -5.57 -10.60
C ARG A 9 -13.16 -4.33 -9.74
N GLU A 10 -12.17 -4.25 -8.85
CA GLU A 10 -11.73 -3.04 -8.16
C GLU A 10 -12.65 -2.55 -7.03
N VAL A 11 -12.54 -3.18 -5.87
CA VAL A 11 -12.76 -2.46 -4.61
C VAL A 11 -11.57 -2.68 -3.69
N ALA A 12 -10.44 -2.04 -4.02
CA ALA A 12 -9.50 -1.64 -2.99
C ALA A 12 -10.16 -0.48 -2.24
N ALA A 13 -10.88 -0.78 -1.16
CA ALA A 13 -11.44 0.26 -0.30
C ALA A 13 -10.27 1.02 0.35
N ILE A 14 -9.94 2.20 -0.21
CA ILE A 14 -9.04 3.14 0.44
C ILE A 14 -9.79 3.67 1.65
N ILE A 15 -9.43 3.19 2.84
CA ILE A 15 -9.82 3.84 4.09
C ILE A 15 -8.99 5.13 4.15
N ALA A 16 -9.52 6.19 3.54
CA ALA A 16 -8.97 7.53 3.69
C ALA A 16 -9.19 7.95 5.14
N SER A 17 -8.18 7.72 5.98
CA SER A 17 -8.12 8.31 7.30
C SER A 17 -8.04 9.83 7.12
N SER A 18 -8.92 10.55 7.80
CA SER A 18 -9.09 12.01 7.75
C SER A 18 -7.77 12.75 7.61
N ALA A 19 -7.77 13.78 6.77
CA ALA A 19 -6.65 14.67 6.45
C ALA A 19 -5.65 14.78 7.60
N VAL A 20 -4.46 14.20 7.40
CA VAL A 20 -3.32 14.49 8.26
C VAL A 20 -2.99 15.95 8.01
N ASP A 21 -3.23 16.80 9.01
CA ASP A 21 -2.68 18.15 9.03
C ASP A 21 -1.17 18.03 8.76
N LEU A 22 -0.70 18.67 7.68
CA LEU A 22 0.70 18.65 7.25
C LEU A 22 1.41 19.98 7.61
N PRO A 23 1.56 20.37 8.90
CA PRO A 23 2.53 21.39 9.24
C PRO A 23 3.90 20.72 9.40
N ASP A 24 4.91 21.20 8.67
CA ASP A 24 6.35 20.94 8.86
C ASP A 24 6.90 19.51 8.73
N HIS A 25 6.08 18.51 8.39
CA HIS A 25 6.52 17.11 8.31
C HIS A 25 6.64 16.65 6.86
N THR A 26 7.69 15.87 6.56
CA THR A 26 7.76 15.16 5.27
C THR A 26 6.65 14.11 5.18
N VAL A 27 6.24 13.75 3.95
CA VAL A 27 5.29 12.65 3.74
C VAL A 27 5.77 11.36 4.40
N ALA A 28 7.09 11.11 4.41
CA ALA A 28 7.68 9.95 5.08
C ALA A 28 7.44 9.97 6.59
N GLU A 29 7.65 11.11 7.25
CA GLU A 29 7.41 11.26 8.70
C GLU A 29 5.93 11.11 9.05
N ALA A 30 5.03 11.63 8.21
CA ALA A 30 3.59 11.42 8.38
C ALA A 30 3.22 9.93 8.29
N LEU A 31 3.77 9.20 7.30
CA LEU A 31 3.56 7.76 7.14
C LEU A 31 4.15 6.96 8.30
N HIS A 32 5.33 7.32 8.80
CA HIS A 32 5.94 6.66 9.96
C HIS A 32 5.06 6.80 11.21
N ARG A 33 4.55 8.01 11.50
CA ARG A 33 3.63 8.21 12.64
C ARG A 33 2.35 7.39 12.50
N GLN A 34 1.82 7.27 11.29
CA GLN A 34 0.63 6.44 11.04
C GLN A 34 0.92 4.96 11.31
N VAL A 35 2.06 4.45 10.84
CA VAL A 35 2.47 3.06 11.10
C VAL A 35 2.66 2.82 12.59
N ASP A 36 3.36 3.70 13.30
CA ASP A 36 3.64 3.52 14.72
C ASP A 36 2.35 3.55 15.57
N ARG A 37 1.36 4.35 15.16
CA ARG A 37 0.05 4.43 15.83
C ARG A 37 -0.84 3.21 15.61
N TYR A 38 -0.74 2.58 14.44
CA TYR A 38 -1.68 1.54 14.01
C TYR A 38 -0.99 0.24 13.60
N ALA A 39 0.19 -0.04 14.16
CA ALA A 39 1.10 -1.10 13.70
C ALA A 39 0.42 -2.46 13.44
N ASP A 40 -0.45 -2.90 14.35
CA ASP A 40 -1.12 -4.20 14.28
C ASP A 40 -2.47 -4.16 13.54
N ASN A 41 -2.96 -2.97 13.20
CA ASN A 41 -4.21 -2.82 12.46
C ASN A 41 -3.98 -3.17 10.98
N ALA A 42 -5.04 -3.63 10.31
CA ALA A 42 -5.00 -3.88 8.87
C ALA A 42 -4.74 -2.57 8.11
N ALA A 43 -3.69 -2.57 7.28
CA ALA A 43 -3.35 -1.48 6.37
C ALA A 43 -3.87 -1.73 4.96
N LEU A 44 -3.80 -2.99 4.52
CA LEU A 44 -4.28 -3.43 3.21
C LEU A 44 -5.10 -4.70 3.38
N VAL A 45 -6.16 -4.78 2.58
CA VAL A 45 -7.02 -5.96 2.46
C VAL A 45 -7.31 -6.15 0.99
N TRP A 46 -7.15 -7.38 0.50
CA TRP A 46 -7.50 -7.75 -0.88
C TRP A 46 -8.02 -9.19 -0.91
N MET A 47 -8.72 -9.52 -1.99
CA MET A 47 -9.22 -10.88 -2.23
C MET A 47 -8.31 -11.61 -3.21
N LEU A 48 -8.05 -12.88 -2.92
CA LEU A 48 -7.39 -13.82 -3.82
C LEU A 48 -8.30 -15.05 -3.96
N GLY A 49 -9.09 -15.08 -5.04
CA GLY A 49 -10.18 -16.06 -5.15
C GLY A 49 -11.24 -15.85 -4.06
N ASP A 50 -11.52 -16.90 -3.29
CA ASP A 50 -12.44 -16.88 -2.14
C ASP A 50 -11.76 -16.48 -0.82
N GLN A 51 -10.44 -16.25 -0.83
CA GLN A 51 -9.67 -15.93 0.37
C GLN A 51 -9.49 -14.42 0.55
N VAL A 52 -9.86 -13.91 1.73
CA VAL A 52 -9.54 -12.55 2.15
C VAL A 52 -8.15 -12.54 2.77
N THR A 53 -7.22 -11.86 2.10
CA THR A 53 -5.87 -11.62 2.63
C THR A 53 -5.79 -10.23 3.23
N ARG A 54 -5.07 -10.10 4.34
CA ARG A 54 -4.82 -8.84 5.02
C ARG A 54 -3.34 -8.69 5.32
N LEU A 55 -2.91 -7.44 5.44
CA LEU A 55 -1.54 -7.08 5.77
C LEU A 55 -1.57 -5.91 6.75
N SER A 56 -0.86 -6.04 7.87
CA SER A 56 -0.85 -5.02 8.93
C SER A 56 0.00 -3.79 8.54
N TRP A 57 -0.14 -2.67 9.24
CA TRP A 57 0.74 -1.52 9.01
C TRP A 57 2.22 -1.84 9.26
N SER A 58 2.53 -2.67 10.25
CA SER A 58 3.90 -3.12 10.54
C SER A 58 4.48 -3.99 9.42
N GLU A 59 3.71 -4.95 8.91
CA GLU A 59 4.11 -5.78 7.77
C GLU A 59 4.30 -4.92 6.51
N LEU A 60 3.43 -3.93 6.28
CA LEU A 60 3.50 -3.07 5.10
C LEU A 60 4.78 -2.25 5.12
N ARG A 61 5.08 -1.65 6.26
CA ARG A 61 6.32 -0.91 6.48
C ARG A 61 7.55 -1.79 6.25
N ASN A 62 7.57 -3.01 6.79
CA ASN A 62 8.71 -3.90 6.64
C ASN A 62 8.95 -4.26 5.17
N ARG A 63 7.88 -4.56 4.42
CA ARG A 63 7.98 -4.85 2.97
C ARG A 63 8.42 -3.62 2.17
N ALA A 64 7.87 -2.44 2.48
CA ALA A 64 8.26 -1.19 1.83
C ALA A 64 9.73 -0.83 2.09
N ALA A 65 10.22 -1.04 3.32
CA ALA A 65 11.62 -0.81 3.67
C ALA A 65 12.55 -1.76 2.90
N ALA A 66 12.22 -3.05 2.82
CA ALA A 66 12.97 -4.02 2.03
C ALA A 66 13.01 -3.64 0.53
N ALA A 67 11.87 -3.23 -0.03
CA ALA A 67 11.80 -2.76 -1.41
C ALA A 67 12.64 -1.49 -1.64
N ALA A 68 12.62 -0.54 -0.70
CA ALA A 68 13.44 0.67 -0.77
C ALA A 68 14.95 0.36 -0.76
N ILE A 69 15.38 -0.59 0.09
CA ILE A 69 16.78 -1.06 0.11
C ILE A 69 17.15 -1.68 -1.24
N ALA A 70 16.32 -2.57 -1.79
CA ALA A 70 16.57 -3.19 -3.08
C ALA A 70 16.63 -2.15 -4.22
N LEU A 71 15.73 -1.16 -4.21
CA LEU A 71 15.75 -0.07 -5.20
C LEU A 71 17.01 0.79 -5.08
N LEU A 72 17.48 1.09 -3.86
CA LEU A 72 18.73 1.83 -3.67
C LEU A 72 19.95 1.06 -4.17
N GLN A 73 19.95 -0.27 -4.05
CA GLN A 73 21.02 -1.11 -4.59
C GLN A 73 21.02 -1.13 -6.12
N LEU A 74 19.84 -1.18 -6.74
CA LEU A 74 19.68 -1.21 -8.21
C LEU A 74 19.82 0.17 -8.86
N ASN A 75 19.47 1.23 -8.14
CA ASN A 75 19.46 2.62 -8.59
C ASN A 75 20.11 3.54 -7.54
N PRO A 76 21.44 3.45 -7.35
CA PRO A 76 22.15 4.19 -6.31
C PRO A 76 22.18 5.71 -6.56
N SER A 77 22.06 6.15 -7.82
CA SER A 77 21.92 7.57 -8.19
C SER A 77 20.55 8.14 -7.86
N ARG A 78 19.58 7.30 -7.45
CA ARG A 78 18.20 7.67 -7.09
C ARG A 78 17.47 8.36 -8.23
N GLU A 79 17.72 7.90 -9.46
CA GLU A 79 17.00 8.38 -10.63
C GLU A 79 15.52 7.97 -10.59
N ARG A 80 14.72 8.52 -11.51
CA ARG A 80 13.28 8.21 -11.57
C ARG A 80 13.08 6.75 -11.96
N VAL A 81 12.22 6.05 -11.21
CA VAL A 81 11.86 4.66 -11.46
C VAL A 81 10.43 4.59 -12.01
N ALA A 82 10.24 3.81 -13.07
CA ALA A 82 8.91 3.48 -13.59
C ALA A 82 8.45 2.13 -13.04
N LEU A 83 7.19 2.06 -12.60
CA LEU A 83 6.54 0.79 -12.24
C LEU A 83 5.77 0.29 -13.46
N VAL A 84 6.17 -0.86 -13.99
CA VAL A 84 5.49 -1.51 -15.11
C VAL A 84 4.69 -2.68 -14.55
N SER A 85 3.38 -2.64 -14.71
CA SER A 85 2.54 -3.82 -14.45
C SER A 85 2.65 -4.77 -15.63
N GLY A 86 3.25 -5.94 -15.41
CA GLY A 86 3.22 -7.05 -16.35
C GLY A 86 2.21 -8.08 -15.86
N LEU A 87 1.31 -8.52 -16.75
CA LEU A 87 0.65 -9.81 -16.57
C LEU A 87 1.73 -10.88 -16.76
N LEU A 88 2.21 -11.47 -15.65
CA LEU A 88 2.93 -12.74 -15.72
C LEU A 88 1.92 -13.78 -16.21
N HIS A 89 1.89 -13.99 -17.52
CA HIS A 89 1.32 -15.18 -18.12
C HIS A 89 2.31 -16.31 -17.85
N GLU A 90 1.99 -17.14 -16.86
CA GLU A 90 2.49 -18.51 -16.74
C GLU A 90 1.35 -19.48 -17.01
#